data_AF-A8Y1R9-F1
#
_entry.id   AF-A8Y1R9-F1
#
_cell.length_a   1.000
_cell.length_b   1.000
_cell.length_c   1.000
_cell.angle_alpha   90.00
_cell.angle_beta   90.00
_cell.angle_gamma   90.00
#
_symmetry.space_group_name_H-M   'P 1'
#
loop_
_entity.id
_entity.type
_entity.pdbx_description
1 polymer ?
#
loop_
_entity_poly.entity_id
_entity_poly.type
_entity_poly.pdbx_seq_one_letter_code
_entity_poly.pdbx_strand_id
1 'polypeptide(L)'
;MKAPNFPADLLKLLSDPSSQYTFTLKSAQLVEPYIEFNVEIMDHGKAVFEVKSVLNESKNRLERANQVGCRRKRISRSVPEPVEMDPVGVQYVRELNGAVRAGNEQLISVLLAPSFVFKGCKKTYDRAKFLDLLFKHRGNSKFFIAIVATENNGQKIKMISGEVGNPYKSIKGTFDKQMNRMESAEEAFCKEYQKREF
;
A
#
# COMPACT_ATOMS: atom_id res chain seq x y z
N MET A 1 -33.08 -21.72 7.81
CA MET A 1 -31.95 -20.77 7.78
C MET A 1 -31.68 -20.44 6.32
N LYS A 2 -31.77 -19.17 5.90
CA LYS A 2 -31.48 -18.76 4.51
C LYS A 2 -29.98 -18.99 4.27
N ALA A 3 -29.63 -19.68 3.19
CA ALA A 3 -28.23 -19.75 2.77
C ALA A 3 -27.70 -18.31 2.61
N PRO A 4 -26.54 -17.98 3.18
CA PRO A 4 -25.95 -16.65 3.01
C PRO A 4 -25.81 -16.36 1.52
N ASN A 5 -26.25 -15.18 1.09
CA ASN A 5 -26.11 -14.75 -0.28
C ASN A 5 -24.67 -14.27 -0.47
N PHE A 6 -23.78 -15.25 -0.54
CA PHE A 6 -22.33 -15.13 -0.49
C PHE A 6 -21.75 -14.00 -1.37
N PRO A 7 -22.20 -13.78 -2.62
CA PRO A 7 -21.75 -12.65 -3.43
C PRO A 7 -22.12 -11.26 -2.87
N ALA A 8 -23.33 -11.13 -2.30
CA ALA A 8 -23.85 -9.85 -1.82
C ALA A 8 -23.20 -9.44 -0.49
N ASP A 9 -22.89 -10.39 0.38
CA ASP A 9 -22.24 -10.12 1.66
C ASP A 9 -20.77 -9.76 1.47
N LEU A 10 -20.10 -10.39 0.50
CA LEU A 10 -18.73 -10.03 0.13
C LEU A 10 -18.64 -8.60 -0.45
N LEU A 11 -19.60 -8.20 -1.28
CA LEU A 11 -19.67 -6.83 -1.82
C LEU A 11 -19.88 -5.78 -0.74
N LYS A 12 -20.69 -6.07 0.29
CA LYS A 12 -20.86 -5.17 1.45
C LYS A 12 -19.57 -5.00 2.24
N LEU A 13 -18.75 -6.05 2.38
CA LEU A 13 -17.46 -5.98 3.07
C LEU A 13 -16.45 -5.11 2.31
N LEU A 14 -16.52 -5.10 0.99
CA LEU A 14 -15.62 -4.32 0.13
C LEU A 14 -16.05 -2.86 0.00
N SER A 15 -17.35 -2.60 0.07
CA SER A 15 -17.93 -1.28 -0.21
C SER A 15 -17.87 -0.38 1.03
N ASP A 16 -17.18 0.74 0.92
CA ASP A 16 -17.24 1.84 1.89
C ASP A 16 -18.07 2.98 1.29
N PRO A 17 -19.20 3.38 1.89
CA PRO A 17 -20.07 4.43 1.36
C PRO A 17 -19.39 5.82 1.31
N SER A 18 -18.27 6.02 2.00
CA SER A 18 -17.45 7.24 1.92
C SER A 18 -16.35 7.18 0.83
N SER A 19 -16.24 6.05 0.14
CA SER A 19 -15.30 5.82 -0.93
C SER A 19 -15.88 6.24 -2.28
N GLN A 20 -15.05 6.86 -3.12
CA GLN A 20 -15.38 7.13 -4.53
C GLN A 20 -15.26 5.87 -5.41
N TYR A 21 -14.75 4.77 -4.84
CA TYR A 21 -14.56 3.51 -5.53
C TYR A 21 -15.77 2.60 -5.34
N THR A 22 -16.19 1.99 -6.44
CA THR A 22 -17.17 0.91 -6.43
C THR A 22 -16.50 -0.40 -6.82
N PHE A 23 -17.02 -1.50 -6.30
CA PHE A 23 -16.45 -2.83 -6.49
C PHE A 23 -17.48 -3.70 -7.22
N THR A 24 -17.03 -4.36 -8.28
CA THR A 24 -17.83 -5.36 -9.00
C THR A 24 -17.20 -6.72 -8.78
N LEU A 25 -17.93 -7.61 -8.12
CA LEU A 25 -17.49 -8.99 -7.92
C LEU A 25 -17.66 -9.76 -9.23
N LYS A 26 -16.55 -10.19 -9.84
CA LYS A 26 -16.55 -10.97 -11.09
C LYS A 26 -16.70 -12.46 -10.83
N SER A 27 -16.04 -12.96 -9.79
CA SER A 27 -16.14 -14.35 -9.37
C SER A 27 -15.85 -14.48 -7.89
N ALA A 28 -16.41 -15.50 -7.26
CA ALA A 28 -16.05 -15.90 -5.91
C ALA A 28 -16.20 -17.42 -5.79
N GLN A 29 -15.24 -18.05 -5.12
CA GLN A 29 -15.19 -19.49 -4.90
C GLN A 29 -14.73 -19.75 -3.46
N LEU A 30 -15.49 -20.60 -2.76
CA LEU A 30 -15.08 -21.11 -1.46
C LEU A 30 -14.03 -22.21 -1.66
N VAL A 31 -12.87 -22.03 -1.04
CA VAL A 31 -11.73 -22.96 -0.99
C VAL A 31 -11.31 -23.05 0.47
N GLU A 32 -12.08 -23.80 1.27
CA GLU A 32 -11.96 -23.80 2.74
C GLU A 32 -10.50 -23.98 3.20
N PRO A 33 -10.02 -23.15 4.17
CA PRO A 33 -10.75 -22.15 4.97
C PRO A 33 -10.84 -20.74 4.34
N TYR A 34 -10.65 -20.63 3.04
CA TYR A 34 -10.52 -19.37 2.32
C TYR A 34 -11.66 -19.13 1.32
N ILE A 35 -11.85 -17.86 0.98
CA ILE A 35 -12.63 -17.46 -0.19
C ILE A 35 -11.66 -16.84 -1.19
N GLU A 36 -11.54 -17.44 -2.37
CA GLU A 36 -10.87 -16.81 -3.50
C GLU A 36 -11.89 -16.05 -4.35
N PHE A 37 -11.59 -14.81 -4.71
CA PHE A 37 -12.53 -14.00 -5.47
C PHE A 37 -11.84 -12.95 -6.34
N ASN A 38 -12.46 -12.62 -7.47
CA ASN A 38 -11.98 -11.57 -8.37
C ASN A 38 -12.90 -10.36 -8.28
N VAL A 39 -12.31 -9.19 -8.06
CA VAL A 39 -13.02 -7.91 -8.00
C VAL A 39 -12.46 -6.96 -9.03
N GLU A 40 -13.36 -6.29 -9.73
CA GLU A 40 -13.05 -5.12 -10.52
C GLU A 40 -13.34 -3.87 -9.71
N ILE A 41 -12.32 -3.03 -9.57
CA ILE A 41 -12.39 -1.74 -8.87
C ILE A 41 -12.67 -0.67 -9.91
N MET A 42 -13.74 0.08 -9.70
CA MET A 42 -14.18 1.16 -10.57
C MET A 42 -14.01 2.51 -9.87
N ASP A 43 -13.60 3.53 -10.62
CA ASP A 43 -13.51 4.93 -10.19
C ASP A 43 -14.35 5.77 -11.15
N HIS A 44 -15.38 6.45 -10.63
CA HIS A 44 -16.36 7.19 -11.43
C HIS A 44 -16.93 6.37 -12.61
N GLY A 45 -17.23 5.09 -12.37
CA GLY A 45 -17.79 4.17 -13.37
C GLY A 45 -16.79 3.64 -14.40
N LYS A 46 -15.49 3.96 -14.29
CA LYS A 46 -14.43 3.42 -15.13
C LYS A 46 -13.66 2.34 -14.39
N ALA A 47 -13.54 1.16 -14.99
CA ALA A 47 -12.70 0.08 -14.44
C ALA A 47 -11.22 0.53 -14.41
N VAL A 48 -10.60 0.45 -13.24
CA VAL A 48 -9.21 0.91 -13.01
C VAL A 48 -8.28 -0.26 -12.73
N PHE A 49 -8.77 -1.24 -11.96
CA PHE A 49 -8.01 -2.44 -11.59
C PHE A 49 -8.91 -3.65 -11.54
N GLU A 50 -8.39 -4.80 -11.94
CA GLU A 50 -8.95 -6.09 -11.57
C GLU A 50 -8.00 -6.74 -10.57
N VAL A 51 -8.54 -7.33 -9.51
CA VAL A 51 -7.78 -7.88 -8.39
C VAL A 51 -8.29 -9.28 -8.06
N LYS A 52 -7.40 -10.25 -8.01
CA LYS A 52 -7.65 -11.58 -7.45
C LYS A 52 -7.27 -11.59 -5.97
N SER A 53 -8.24 -11.84 -5.10
CA SER A 53 -8.14 -11.73 -3.65
C SER A 53 -8.41 -13.05 -2.96
N VAL A 54 -7.83 -13.23 -1.76
CA VAL A 54 -8.05 -14.37 -0.88
C VAL A 54 -8.43 -13.85 0.51
N LEU A 55 -9.65 -14.14 0.94
CA LEU A 55 -10.16 -13.83 2.28
C LEU A 55 -10.06 -15.08 3.15
N ASN A 56 -9.53 -14.92 4.37
CA ASN A 56 -9.64 -15.94 5.40
C ASN A 56 -10.89 -15.67 6.22
N GLU A 57 -11.89 -16.55 6.13
CA GLU A 57 -13.16 -16.39 6.84
C GLU A 57 -12.98 -16.48 8.35
N SER A 58 -12.17 -17.42 8.83
CA SER A 58 -11.94 -17.63 10.28
C SER A 58 -11.34 -16.41 10.97
N LYS A 59 -10.56 -15.61 10.23
CA LYS A 59 -9.93 -14.37 10.73
C LYS A 59 -10.67 -13.11 10.28
N ASN A 60 -11.69 -13.26 9.44
CA ASN A 60 -12.39 -12.18 8.75
C ASN A 60 -11.44 -11.14 8.15
N ARG A 61 -10.40 -11.60 7.43
CA ARG A 61 -9.30 -10.74 6.96
C ARG A 61 -8.78 -11.18 5.59
N LEU A 62 -8.56 -10.21 4.71
CA LEU A 62 -7.86 -10.44 3.44
C LEU A 62 -6.41 -10.85 3.71
N GLU A 63 -6.02 -12.01 3.19
CA GLU A 63 -4.65 -12.52 3.32
C GLU A 63 -3.81 -12.23 2.07
N ARG A 64 -4.43 -12.21 0.88
CA ARG A 64 -3.72 -11.91 -0.39
C ARG A 64 -4.62 -11.12 -1.34
N ALA A 65 -4.00 -10.24 -2.13
CA ALA A 65 -4.64 -9.52 -3.23
C ALA A 65 -3.61 -9.28 -4.34
N ASN A 66 -3.93 -9.67 -5.58
CA ASN A 66 -3.06 -9.57 -6.74
C ASN A 66 -3.75 -8.85 -7.88
N GLN A 67 -3.16 -7.77 -8.37
CA GLN A 67 -3.67 -7.10 -9.57
C GLN A 67 -3.54 -8.01 -10.80
N VAL A 68 -4.65 -8.25 -11.48
CA VAL A 68 -4.75 -8.97 -12.74
C VAL A 68 -4.29 -8.06 -13.88
N GLY A 69 -3.49 -8.59 -14.81
CA GLY A 69 -3.13 -7.86 -16.02
C GLY A 69 -2.00 -6.83 -15.87
N CYS A 70 -1.21 -6.87 -14.79
CA CYS A 70 0.06 -6.14 -14.73
C CYS A 70 0.92 -6.50 -15.96
N ARG A 71 0.98 -5.62 -16.96
CA ARG A 71 1.89 -5.75 -18.11
C ARG A 71 3.31 -5.58 -17.59
N ARG A 72 3.91 -6.68 -17.15
CA ARG A 72 5.35 -6.74 -16.88
C ARG A 72 6.08 -6.40 -18.18
N LYS A 73 6.87 -5.31 -18.18
CA LYS A 73 8.05 -5.28 -19.06
C LYS A 73 8.82 -6.56 -18.76
N ARG A 74 9.21 -7.31 -19.79
CA ARG A 74 9.88 -8.62 -19.67
C ARG A 74 11.14 -8.47 -18.81
N ILE A 75 11.02 -8.72 -17.52
CA ILE A 75 12.11 -8.92 -16.59
C ILE A 75 11.80 -10.26 -15.91
N SER A 76 12.83 -11.11 -15.87
CA SER A 76 12.79 -12.52 -15.50
C SER A 76 11.93 -12.82 -14.27
N ARG A 77 11.18 -13.93 -14.35
CA ARG A 77 10.25 -14.41 -13.33
C ARG A 77 11.00 -14.95 -12.11
N SER A 78 10.92 -14.22 -11.01
CA SER A 78 10.62 -14.81 -9.71
C SER A 78 9.27 -14.24 -9.29
N VAL A 79 8.24 -15.09 -9.20
CA VAL A 79 7.03 -14.74 -8.46
C VAL A 79 7.52 -14.48 -7.04
N PRO A 80 7.37 -13.27 -6.46
CA PRO A 80 7.72 -13.06 -5.07
C PRO A 80 6.89 -14.06 -4.27
N GLU A 81 7.55 -14.89 -3.45
CA GLU A 81 6.85 -15.72 -2.48
C GLU A 81 5.87 -14.84 -1.67
N PRO A 82 4.74 -15.40 -1.22
CA PRO A 82 3.83 -14.67 -0.34
C PRO A 82 4.65 -14.08 0.81
N VAL A 83 4.75 -12.77 0.85
CA VAL A 83 5.48 -12.09 1.92
C VAL A 83 4.70 -12.40 3.18
N GLU A 84 5.26 -13.23 4.06
CA GLU A 84 4.70 -13.38 5.40
C GLU A 84 4.60 -11.98 6.00
N MET A 85 3.35 -11.59 6.31
CA MET A 85 3.08 -10.29 6.88
C MET A 85 3.70 -10.25 8.28
N ASP A 86 4.86 -9.63 8.36
CA ASP A 86 5.59 -9.49 9.60
C ASP A 86 4.77 -8.69 10.63
N PRO A 87 4.48 -9.24 11.83
CA PRO A 87 3.65 -8.58 12.83
C PRO A 87 4.18 -7.21 13.26
N VAL A 88 5.51 -7.05 13.34
CA VAL A 88 6.16 -5.78 13.72
C VAL A 88 5.97 -4.75 12.61
N GLY A 89 6.19 -5.15 11.36
CA GLY A 89 5.93 -4.31 10.19
C GLY A 89 4.48 -3.87 10.08
N VAL A 90 3.53 -4.79 10.32
CA VAL A 90 2.09 -4.50 10.27
C VAL A 90 1.72 -3.47 11.32
N GLN A 91 2.22 -3.64 12.54
CA GLN A 91 1.97 -2.68 13.62
C GLN A 91 2.59 -1.30 13.30
N TYR A 92 3.83 -1.27 12.82
CA TYR A 92 4.49 -0.04 12.40
C TYR A 92 3.70 0.72 11.31
N VAL A 93 3.25 0.02 10.26
CA VAL A 93 2.47 0.63 9.17
C VAL A 93 1.13 1.16 9.69
N ARG A 94 0.50 0.48 10.65
CA ARG A 94 -0.73 0.96 11.31
C ARG A 94 -0.47 2.26 12.06
N GLU A 95 0.58 2.31 12.87
CA GLU A 95 0.95 3.49 13.65
C GLU A 95 1.31 4.67 12.75
N LEU A 96 2.14 4.45 11.73
CA LEU A 96 2.53 5.49 10.79
C LEU A 96 1.33 6.05 10.01
N ASN A 97 0.45 5.17 9.50
CA ASN A 97 -0.78 5.61 8.84
C ASN A 97 -1.68 6.41 9.79
N GLY A 98 -1.82 5.96 11.05
CA GLY A 98 -2.57 6.68 12.08
C GLY A 98 -1.99 8.07 12.35
N ALA A 99 -0.67 8.17 12.48
CA ALA A 99 0.04 9.42 12.71
C ALA A 99 -0.09 10.40 11.54
N VAL A 100 0.05 9.91 10.29
CA VAL A 100 -0.14 10.71 9.07
C VAL A 100 -1.56 11.23 8.97
N ARG A 101 -2.58 10.40 9.21
CA ARG A 101 -4.00 10.79 9.17
C ARG A 101 -4.36 11.80 10.25
N ALA A 102 -3.87 11.59 11.47
CA ALA A 102 -4.08 12.52 12.58
C ALA A 102 -3.25 13.81 12.44
N GLY A 103 -2.30 13.84 11.50
CA GLY A 103 -1.36 14.93 11.38
C GLY A 103 -0.49 15.10 12.62
N ASN A 104 -0.12 14.00 13.28
CA ASN A 104 0.70 14.01 14.47
C ASN A 104 2.18 14.06 14.09
N GLU A 105 2.70 15.27 13.93
CA GLU A 105 4.10 15.52 13.55
C GLU A 105 5.10 14.91 14.52
N GLN A 106 4.84 15.00 15.83
CA GLN A 106 5.73 14.45 16.84
C GLN A 106 5.84 12.92 16.71
N LEU A 107 4.71 12.23 16.53
CA LEU A 107 4.69 10.79 16.36
C LEU A 107 5.37 10.36 15.06
N ILE A 108 5.11 11.05 13.95
CA ILE A 108 5.79 10.78 12.67
C ILE A 108 7.30 10.96 12.83
N SER A 109 7.73 12.03 13.51
CA SER A 109 9.14 12.31 13.77
C SER A 109 9.82 11.18 14.54
N VAL A 110 9.16 10.57 15.55
CA VAL A 110 9.69 9.44 16.31
C VAL A 110 9.77 8.15 15.49
N LEU A 111 8.84 7.96 14.55
CA LEU A 111 8.78 6.80 13.65
C LEU A 111 9.86 6.82 12.55
N LEU A 112 10.59 7.93 12.40
CA LEU A 112 11.74 8.08 11.51
C LEU A 112 13.05 7.94 12.28
N ALA A 113 14.02 7.24 11.70
CA ALA A 113 15.37 7.13 12.25
C ALA A 113 16.03 8.52 12.34
N PRO A 114 16.92 8.79 13.32
CA PRO A 114 17.65 10.06 13.37
C PRO A 114 18.46 10.33 12.10
N SER A 115 18.99 9.27 11.48
CA SER A 115 19.71 9.27 10.21
C SER A 115 18.80 9.16 8.97
N PHE A 116 17.48 9.32 9.13
CA PHE A 116 16.54 9.15 8.03
C PHE A 116 16.81 10.12 6.87
N VAL A 117 16.72 9.56 5.67
CA VAL A 117 16.89 10.30 4.41
C VAL A 117 15.75 9.95 3.46
N PHE A 118 15.14 10.99 2.88
CA PHE A 118 14.19 10.86 1.79
C PHE A 118 14.83 11.26 0.45
N LYS A 119 14.89 10.34 -0.50
CA LYS A 119 15.38 10.59 -1.86
C LYS A 119 14.20 10.91 -2.78
N GLY A 120 13.93 12.20 -2.97
CA GLY A 120 13.03 12.65 -4.02
C GLY A 120 13.73 12.68 -5.38
N CYS A 121 12.95 12.78 -6.45
CA CYS A 121 13.45 12.76 -7.82
C CYS A 121 14.35 13.94 -8.19
N LYS A 122 14.17 15.08 -7.51
CA LYS A 122 14.96 16.30 -7.77
C LYS A 122 16.07 16.53 -6.76
N LYS A 123 15.90 16.05 -5.54
CA LYS A 123 16.84 16.26 -4.44
C LYS A 123 16.60 15.27 -3.31
N THR A 124 17.64 15.12 -2.51
CA THR A 124 17.60 14.36 -1.27
C THR A 124 17.27 15.32 -0.11
N TYR A 125 16.44 14.84 0.81
CA TYR A 125 15.97 15.58 1.97
C TYR A 125 16.37 14.82 3.23
N ASP A 126 16.93 15.56 4.18
CA ASP A 126 17.09 15.08 5.55
C ASP A 126 15.73 14.98 6.25
N ARG A 127 15.72 14.33 7.42
CA ARG A 127 14.53 14.14 8.25
C ARG A 127 13.74 15.43 8.51
N ALA A 128 14.40 16.55 8.82
CA ALA A 128 13.72 17.80 9.13
C ALA A 128 13.02 18.38 7.89
N LYS A 129 13.72 18.43 6.76
CA LYS A 129 13.14 18.92 5.49
C LYS A 129 12.03 18.01 4.97
N PHE A 130 12.14 16.70 5.19
CA PHE A 130 11.08 15.77 4.82
C PHE A 130 9.79 16.01 5.61
N LEU A 131 9.90 16.22 6.94
CA LEU A 131 8.73 16.56 7.77
C LEU A 131 8.11 17.88 7.30
N ASP A 132 8.91 18.92 7.07
CA ASP A 132 8.43 20.20 6.53
C ASP A 132 7.67 20.01 5.21
N LEU A 133 8.20 19.22 4.27
CA LEU A 133 7.52 18.88 3.02
C LEU A 133 6.21 18.14 3.23
N LEU A 134 6.21 17.12 4.09
CA LEU A 134 5.04 16.31 4.39
C LEU A 134 3.90 17.19 4.95
N PHE A 135 4.23 18.18 5.79
CA PHE A 135 3.24 19.05 6.42
C PHE A 135 2.84 20.24 5.56
N LYS A 136 3.76 20.81 4.81
CA LYS A 136 3.48 21.88 3.85
C LYS A 136 2.55 21.42 2.71
N HIS A 137 2.58 20.13 2.39
CA HIS A 137 1.71 19.51 1.38
C HIS A 137 0.44 18.85 1.95
N ARG A 138 0.03 19.16 3.18
CA ARG A 138 -1.28 18.71 3.69
C ARG A 138 -2.43 19.31 2.87
N GLY A 139 -2.87 18.57 1.86
CA GLY A 139 -4.22 18.65 1.29
C GLY A 139 -5.05 17.44 1.73
N ASN A 140 -6.33 17.40 1.35
CA ASN A 140 -7.27 16.28 1.53
C ASN A 140 -6.86 14.97 0.79
N SER A 141 -5.58 14.82 0.41
CA SER A 141 -5.05 13.67 -0.30
C SER A 141 -5.08 12.42 0.58
N LYS A 142 -5.80 11.39 0.11
CA LYS A 142 -5.90 10.08 0.75
C LYS A 142 -4.63 9.29 0.42
N PHE A 143 -3.61 9.35 1.27
CA PHE A 143 -2.42 8.49 1.17
C PHE A 143 -2.65 7.15 1.88
N PHE A 144 -2.05 6.09 1.34
CA PHE A 144 -1.94 4.79 2.00
C PHE A 144 -0.48 4.35 2.09
N ILE A 145 -0.15 3.55 3.10
CA ILE A 145 1.14 2.86 3.25
C ILE A 145 0.85 1.36 3.37
N ALA A 146 1.55 0.55 2.59
CA ALA A 146 1.44 -0.91 2.56
C ALA A 146 2.83 -1.57 2.61
N ILE A 147 2.90 -2.79 3.14
CA ILE A 147 4.11 -3.62 3.14
C ILE A 147 4.20 -4.36 1.81
N VAL A 148 5.39 -4.43 1.21
CA VAL A 148 5.60 -5.05 -0.10
C VAL A 148 6.60 -6.20 -0.05
N ALA A 149 7.58 -6.18 0.85
CA ALA A 149 8.53 -7.28 1.01
C ALA A 149 9.23 -7.24 2.37
N THR A 150 9.81 -8.37 2.77
CA THR A 150 10.77 -8.49 3.87
C THR A 150 12.15 -8.80 3.30
N GLU A 151 13.19 -8.28 3.93
CA GLU A 151 14.59 -8.41 3.49
C GLU A 151 15.51 -8.70 4.68
N ASN A 152 16.75 -9.10 4.38
CA ASN A 152 17.79 -9.36 5.37
C ASN A 152 17.33 -10.35 6.46
N ASN A 153 16.89 -11.55 6.05
CA ASN A 153 16.30 -12.57 6.93
C ASN A 153 15.14 -12.03 7.78
N GLY A 154 14.37 -11.10 7.20
CA GLY A 154 13.27 -10.43 7.88
C GLY A 154 13.68 -9.26 8.76
N GLN A 155 14.95 -8.88 8.91
CA GLN A 155 15.32 -7.72 9.73
C GLN A 155 14.84 -6.38 9.15
N LYS A 156 14.72 -6.30 7.82
CA LYS A 156 14.26 -5.09 7.13
C LYS A 156 12.93 -5.35 6.43
N ILE A 157 12.10 -4.32 6.34
CA ILE A 157 10.80 -4.39 5.67
C ILE A 157 10.72 -3.27 4.63
N LYS A 158 10.46 -3.66 3.38
CA LYS A 158 10.16 -2.74 2.30
C LYS A 158 8.68 -2.41 2.29
N MET A 159 8.39 -1.12 2.26
CA MET A 159 7.06 -0.56 2.26
C MET A 159 6.87 0.26 0.98
N ILE A 160 5.63 0.38 0.53
CA ILE A 160 5.24 1.34 -0.49
C ILE A 160 4.12 2.20 0.07
N SER A 161 4.24 3.51 -0.09
CA SER A 161 3.13 4.43 0.06
C SER A 161 2.67 4.92 -1.30
N GLY A 162 1.40 5.27 -1.41
CA GLY A 162 0.80 5.80 -2.63
C GLY A 162 -0.33 6.76 -2.34
N GLU A 163 -0.55 7.70 -3.24
CA GLU A 163 -1.77 8.51 -3.25
C GLU A 163 -2.89 7.74 -3.97
N VAL A 164 -4.03 7.61 -3.31
CA VAL A 164 -5.23 7.02 -3.89
C VAL A 164 -5.64 7.84 -5.13
N GLY A 165 -5.74 7.18 -6.29
CA GLY A 165 -6.03 7.84 -7.57
C GLY A 165 -4.81 8.39 -8.32
N ASN A 166 -3.59 8.30 -7.76
CA ASN A 166 -2.37 8.71 -8.46
C ASN A 166 -1.22 7.69 -8.28
N PRO A 167 -1.08 6.71 -9.19
CA PRO A 167 -0.07 5.66 -9.08
C PRO A 167 1.37 6.18 -9.26
N TYR A 168 1.55 7.38 -9.81
CA TYR A 168 2.85 7.99 -10.05
C TYR A 168 3.42 8.72 -8.83
N LYS A 169 2.61 8.93 -7.78
CA LYS A 169 3.06 9.46 -6.50
C LYS A 169 3.15 8.33 -5.48
N SER A 170 4.11 7.45 -5.69
CA SER A 170 4.44 6.39 -4.73
C SER A 170 5.83 6.58 -4.15
N ILE A 171 5.98 6.23 -2.88
CA ILE A 171 7.24 6.28 -2.14
C ILE A 171 7.56 4.88 -1.67
N LYS A 172 8.78 4.40 -1.88
CA LYS A 172 9.29 3.17 -1.28
C LYS A 172 9.99 3.52 0.01
N GLY A 173 9.62 2.87 1.11
CA GLY A 173 10.25 3.01 2.41
C GLY A 173 10.99 1.75 2.82
N THR A 174 12.04 1.89 3.61
CA THR A 174 12.73 0.78 4.28
C THR A 174 12.64 0.98 5.78
N PHE A 175 11.99 0.03 6.45
CA PHE A 175 11.89 -0.04 7.90
C PHE A 175 12.90 -1.03 8.47
N ASP A 176 13.56 -0.63 9.55
CA ASP A 176 14.49 -1.45 10.30
C ASP A 176 13.84 -1.89 11.61
N LYS A 177 13.71 -3.22 11.81
CA LYS A 177 13.08 -3.79 13.00
C LYS A 177 13.88 -3.59 14.27
N GLN A 178 15.22 -3.55 14.19
CA GLN A 178 16.08 -3.38 15.36
C GLN A 178 15.94 -1.96 15.92
N MET A 179 15.89 -0.98 15.02
CA MET A 179 15.66 0.41 15.39
C MET A 179 14.18 0.73 15.65
N ASN A 180 13.27 -0.12 15.20
CA ASN A 180 11.83 0.11 15.13
C ASN A 180 11.48 1.45 14.47
N ARG A 181 12.18 1.77 13.38
CA ARG A 181 12.06 3.06 12.68
C ARG A 181 12.29 2.92 11.18
N MET A 182 11.72 3.84 10.40
CA MET A 182 12.03 3.95 8.98
C MET A 182 13.42 4.56 8.81
N GLU A 183 14.29 3.83 8.13
CA GLU A 183 15.68 4.18 7.88
C GLU A 183 15.80 5.08 6.64
N SER A 184 14.99 4.82 5.61
CA SER A 184 15.03 5.58 4.36
C SER A 184 13.72 5.50 3.60
N ALA A 185 13.51 6.49 2.72
CA ALA A 185 12.43 6.46 1.75
C ALA A 185 12.86 7.10 0.42
N GLU A 186 12.24 6.70 -0.68
CA GLU A 186 12.53 7.24 -2.02
C GLU A 186 11.28 7.27 -2.91
N GLU A 187 11.18 8.25 -3.81
CA GLU A 187 10.10 8.25 -4.82
C GLU A 187 10.26 7.04 -5.75
N ALA A 188 9.21 6.23 -5.86
CA ALA A 188 9.20 5.00 -6.64
C ALA A 188 9.30 5.25 -8.15
N PHE A 189 8.80 6.40 -8.61
CA PHE A 189 8.76 6.79 -10.01
C PHE A 189 9.32 8.19 -10.20
N CYS A 190 10.61 8.27 -10.47
CA CYS A 190 11.20 9.44 -11.06
C CYS A 190 11.03 9.37 -12.56
N LYS A 191 10.07 10.15 -13.10
CA LYS A 191 10.10 10.50 -14.52
C LYS A 191 11.43 11.20 -14.71
N GLU A 192 12.43 10.51 -15.26
CA GLU A 192 13.63 11.17 -15.75
C GLU A 192 13.21 12.43 -16.49
N TYR A 193 13.87 13.54 -16.17
CA TYR A 193 13.96 14.75 -16.95
C TYR A 193 13.33 14.56 -18.34
N GLN A 194 12.15 15.15 -18.58
CA GLN A 194 11.73 15.43 -19.94
C GLN A 194 12.69 16.48 -20.51
N LYS A 195 13.93 16.09 -20.80
CA LYS A 195 14.72 16.70 -21.85
C LYS A 195 14.04 16.31 -23.16
N ARG A 196 13.02 17.08 -23.52
CA ARG A 196 12.97 17.59 -24.87
C ARG A 196 13.54 18.99 -24.76
N GLU A 197 14.86 19.08 -24.96
CA GLU A 197 15.42 20.30 -25.53
C GLU A 197 14.66 20.53 -26.84
N PHE A 198 14.22 21.79 -27.00
CA PHE A 198 13.51 22.43 -28.11
C PHE A 198 13.19 21.60 -29.37
#